data_AF-A0A317SYL6-F1
#
_entry.id   AF-A0A317SYL6-F1
#
_cell.length_a   1.000
_cell.length_b   1.000
_cell.length_c   1.000
_cell.angle_alpha   90.00
_cell.angle_beta   90.00
_cell.angle_gamma   90.00
#
_symmetry.space_group_name_H-M   'P 1'
#
loop_
_entity.id
_entity.type
_entity.pdbx_description
1 polymer ?
#
loop_
_entity_poly.entity_id
_entity_poly.type
_entity_poly.pdbx_seq_one_letter_code
_entity_poly.pdbx_strand_id
1 'polypeptide(L)' 'QSIRKISKMHRMELISLVRWLAGIPTRSETDENRQLLSDAQKKELKDWILEMQDCGFPCPPQIIRFMAAEIMTTVLGKN' A
#
# COMPACT_ATOMS: atom_id res chain seq x y z
N GLN A 1 20.40 -28.46 -2.34
CA GLN A 1 19.29 -28.44 -3.31
C GLN A 1 19.51 -27.25 -4.24
N SER A 2 19.38 -27.39 -5.57
CA SER A 2 19.57 -26.24 -6.47
C SER A 2 18.32 -25.35 -6.49
N ILE A 3 18.48 -24.03 -6.60
CA ILE A 3 17.38 -23.05 -6.69
C ILE A 3 16.41 -23.42 -7.83
N ARG A 4 16.93 -23.97 -8.93
CA ARG A 4 16.11 -24.46 -10.07
C ARG A 4 15.20 -25.64 -9.69
N LYS A 5 15.65 -26.53 -8.81
CA LYS A 5 14.86 -27.68 -8.33
C LYS A 5 13.73 -27.23 -7.41
N ILE A 6 14.01 -26.25 -6.54
CA ILE A 6 13.02 -25.64 -5.63
C ILE A 6 11.98 -24.85 -6.44
N SER A 7 12.40 -24.03 -7.40
CA SER A 7 11.51 -23.29 -8.30
C SER A 7 10.52 -24.20 -9.03
N LYS A 8 10.99 -25.32 -9.60
CA LYS A 8 10.13 -26.32 -10.25
C LYS A 8 9.17 -27.00 -9.27
N MET A 9 9.66 -27.38 -8.09
CA MET A 9 8.87 -28.07 -7.07
C MET A 9 7.74 -27.19 -6.52
N HIS A 10 7.99 -25.89 -6.35
CA HIS A 10 7.02 -24.93 -5.83
C HIS A 10 6.25 -24.18 -6.93
N ARG A 11 6.43 -24.54 -8.21
CA ARG A 11 5.84 -23.86 -9.37
C ARG A 11 6.00 -22.33 -9.30
N MET A 12 7.17 -21.89 -8.86
CA MET A 12 7.48 -20.49 -8.66
C MET A 12 8.51 -20.07 -9.70
N GLU A 13 8.29 -18.93 -10.36
CA GLU A 13 9.27 -18.35 -11.28
C GLU A 13 10.63 -18.20 -10.59
N LEU A 14 11.70 -18.59 -11.28
CA LEU A 14 13.06 -18.62 -10.71
C LEU A 14 13.46 -17.24 -10.16
N ILE A 15 13.07 -16.17 -10.86
CA ILE A 15 13.31 -14.78 -10.47
C ILE A 15 12.59 -14.43 -9.18
N SER A 16 11.33 -14.86 -9.02
CA SER A 16 10.55 -14.65 -7.80
C SER A 16 11.15 -15.39 -6.61
N LEU A 17 11.62 -16.63 -6.82
CA LEU A 17 12.29 -17.41 -5.77
C LEU A 17 13.62 -16.77 -5.35
N VAL A 18 14.41 -16.26 -6.29
CA VAL A 18 15.67 -15.55 -5.99
C VAL A 18 15.41 -14.26 -5.20
N ARG A 19 14.39 -13.49 -5.59
CA ARG A 19 13.98 -12.29 -4.85
C ARG A 19 13.51 -12.62 -3.44
N TRP A 20 12.68 -13.64 -3.29
CA TRP A 20 12.20 -14.10 -1.99
C TRP A 20 13.35 -14.54 -1.06
N LEU A 21 14.30 -15.32 -1.58
CA LEU A 21 15.51 -15.72 -0.82
C LEU A 21 16.41 -14.53 -0.45
N ALA A 22 16.41 -13.47 -1.27
CA ALA A 22 17.14 -12.24 -1.00
C ALA A 22 16.39 -11.27 -0.06
N GLY A 23 15.21 -11.66 0.44
CA GLY A 23 14.36 -10.79 1.26
C GLY A 23 13.80 -9.59 0.50
N ILE A 24 13.80 -9.63 -0.83
CA ILE A 24 13.22 -8.58 -1.67
C ILE A 24 11.72 -8.86 -1.78
N PRO A 25 10.86 -7.99 -1.22
CA PRO A 25 9.42 -8.21 -1.29
C PRO A 25 8.95 -8.28 -2.73
N THR A 26 8.08 -9.24 -3.01
CA THR A 26 7.37 -9.37 -4.27
C THR A 26 6.45 -8.18 -4.48
N ARG A 27 5.98 -7.96 -5.72
CA ARG A 27 5.02 -6.88 -6.00
C ARG A 27 3.74 -7.02 -5.16
N SER A 28 3.27 -8.25 -4.98
CA SER A 28 2.13 -8.56 -4.12
C SER A 28 2.40 -8.25 -2.64
N GLU A 29 3.56 -8.65 -2.11
CA GLU A 29 3.97 -8.28 -0.75
C GLU A 29 4.20 -6.77 -0.62
N THR A 30 4.61 -6.07 -1.68
CA THR A 30 4.76 -4.61 -1.69
C THR A 30 3.40 -3.92 -1.72
N ASP A 31 2.42 -4.49 -2.42
CA ASP A 31 1.04 -4.00 -2.45
C ASP A 31 0.28 -4.33 -1.14
N GLU A 32 0.60 -5.45 -0.48
CA GLU A 32 0.09 -5.81 0.86
C GLU A 32 0.77 -4.98 1.98
N ASN A 33 2.07 -4.71 1.86
CA ASN A 33 2.83 -3.80 2.74
C ASN A 33 2.60 -2.32 2.41
N ARG A 34 1.83 -2.02 1.36
CA ARG A 34 1.39 -0.67 1.05
C ARG A 34 0.41 -0.29 2.15
N GLN A 35 0.90 0.41 3.17
CA GLN A 35 0.13 0.83 4.36
C GLN A 35 -1.29 1.22 3.96
N LEU A 36 -2.23 0.31 4.21
CA LEU A 36 -3.64 0.54 3.95
C LEU A 36 -4.13 1.40 5.11
N LEU A 37 -4.80 2.51 4.79
CA LEU A 37 -5.56 3.27 5.77
C LEU A 37 -6.43 2.30 6.58
N SER A 38 -6.45 2.44 7.91
CA SER A 38 -7.45 1.78 8.74
C SER A 38 -8.86 2.22 8.32
N ASP A 39 -9.90 1.48 8.69
CA ASP A 39 -11.26 1.84 8.28
C ASP A 39 -11.70 3.20 8.84
N ALA A 40 -11.20 3.59 10.02
CA ALA A 40 -11.38 4.93 10.58
C ALA A 40 -10.73 6.01 9.69
N GLN A 41 -9.49 5.78 9.26
CA GLN A 41 -8.76 6.70 8.38
C GLN A 41 -9.36 6.77 6.97
N LYS A 42 -9.90 5.66 6.44
CA LYS A 42 -10.66 5.67 5.19
C LYS A 42 -11.92 6.51 5.31
N LYS A 43 -12.63 6.41 6.45
CA LYS A 43 -13.82 7.21 6.72
C LYS A 43 -13.46 8.70 6.79
N GLU A 44 -12.41 9.05 7.52
CA GLU A 44 -11.91 10.43 7.61
C GLU A 44 -11.54 10.99 6.22
N LEU A 45 -10.80 10.23 5.41
CA LEU A 45 -10.48 10.63 4.05
C LEU A 45 -11.73 10.83 3.18
N LYS A 46 -12.73 9.95 3.33
CA LYS A 46 -14.00 10.05 2.58
C LYS A 46 -14.78 11.30 2.98
N ASP A 47 -14.90 11.56 4.28
CA ASP A 47 -15.61 12.73 4.81
C ASP A 47 -14.93 14.02 4.32
N TRP A 48 -13.59 14.07 4.33
CA TRP A 48 -12.82 15.18 3.77
C TRP A 48 -13.05 15.36 2.26
N ILE A 49 -13.07 14.28 1.47
CA ILE A 49 -13.34 14.37 0.02
C ILE A 49 -14.73 14.96 -0.24
N LEU A 50 -15.74 14.53 0.52
CA LEU A 50 -17.11 15.03 0.37
C LEU A 50 -17.19 16.52 0.71
N GLU A 51 -16.56 16.95 1.80
CA GLU A 51 -16.50 18.37 2.18
C GLU A 51 -15.84 19.24 1.09
N MET A 52 -14.73 18.77 0.51
CA MET A 52 -14.08 19.48 -0.59
C MET A 52 -14.98 19.61 -1.82
N GLN A 53 -15.72 18.54 -2.15
CA GLN A 53 -16.67 18.55 -3.26
C GLN A 53 -17.83 19.52 -3.01
N ASP A 54 -18.38 19.53 -1.80
CA ASP A 54 -19.44 20.46 -1.39
C ASP A 54 -18.98 21.92 -1.45
N CYS A 55 -17.71 22.18 -1.13
CA CYS A 55 -17.09 23.50 -1.28
C CYS A 55 -16.69 23.86 -2.72
N GLY A 56 -16.92 22.97 -3.70
CA GLY A 56 -16.59 23.19 -5.10
C GLY A 56 -15.11 23.00 -5.45
N PHE A 57 -14.33 22.37 -4.56
CA PHE A 57 -12.93 22.04 -4.82
C PHE A 57 -12.80 20.65 -5.43
N PRO A 58 -12.22 20.52 -6.63
CA PRO A 58 -11.97 19.20 -7.22
C PRO A 58 -10.85 18.47 -6.45
N CYS A 59 -11.05 17.18 -6.18
CA CYS A 59 -10.09 16.30 -5.52
C CYS A 59 -9.40 15.37 -6.54
N PRO A 60 -8.38 15.84 -7.29
CA PRO A 60 -7.66 14.97 -8.21
C PRO A 60 -6.90 13.87 -7.45
N PRO A 61 -6.60 12.72 -8.07
CA PRO A 61 -5.99 11.58 -7.39
C PRO A 61 -4.66 11.85 -6.67
N GLN A 62 -3.91 12.89 -7.10
CA GLN A 62 -2.69 13.33 -6.44
C GLN A 62 -2.95 13.99 -5.08
N ILE A 63 -4.00 14.80 -4.97
CA ILE A 63 -4.40 15.48 -3.75
C ILE A 63 -5.01 14.48 -2.76
N ILE A 64 -5.82 13.54 -3.25
CA ILE A 64 -6.36 12.44 -2.43
C ILE A 64 -5.22 11.61 -1.83
N ARG A 65 -4.19 11.29 -2.62
CA ARG A 65 -3.01 10.55 -2.13
C ARG A 65 -2.21 11.33 -1.09
N PHE A 66 -2.06 12.63 -1.29
CA PHE A 66 -1.40 13.51 -0.31
C PHE A 66 -2.17 13.51 1.02
N MET A 67 -3.48 13.74 0.98
CA MET A 67 -4.31 13.76 2.19
C MET A 67 -4.36 12.38 2.87
N ALA A 68 -4.41 11.29 2.10
CA ALA A 68 -4.31 9.95 2.64
C ALA A 68 -3.00 9.74 3.42
N ALA A 69 -1.87 10.25 2.92
CA ALA A 69 -0.59 10.18 3.62
C ALA A 69 -0.60 11.03 4.91
N GLU A 70 -1.16 12.23 4.88
CA GLU A 70 -1.30 13.09 6.06
C GLU A 70 -2.17 12.46 7.16
N ILE A 71 -3.26 11.79 6.80
CA ILE A 71 -4.12 11.06 7.74
C ILE A 71 -3.40 9.84 8.35
N MET A 72 -2.49 9.20 7.59
CA MET A 72 -1.65 8.13 8.14
C MET A 72 -0.68 8.64 9.20
N THR A 73 -0.07 9.80 8.99
CA THR A 73 0.99 10.35 9.86
C THR A 73 0.41 11.03 11.10
N THR A 74 -0.73 11.70 11.00
CA THR A 74 -1.36 12.44 12.12
C THR A 74 -1.81 11.55 13.28
N VAL A 75 -2.14 10.28 13.04
CA VAL A 75 -2.49 9.32 14.10
C VAL A 75 -1.26 8.92 14.93
N LEU A 76 -0.05 9.01 14.37
CA LEU A 76 1.20 8.63 15.04
C LEU A 76 1.84 9.78 15.84
N GLY A 77 1.32 11.01 15.73
CA GLY A 77 1.83 12.21 16.43
C GLY A 77 1.06 12.60 17.70
N LYS A 78 0.09 11.79 18.14
CA LYS A 78 -0.63 11.97 19.41
C LYS A 78 -0.12 10.96 20.44
N ASN A 79 1.12 11.13 20.91
CA ASN A 79 1.67 10.48 22.11
C ASN A 79 2.60 11.45 22.82
#